data_AF-A0A4E0QLV6-F1
#
_entry.id   AF-A0A4E0QLV6-F1
#
_cell.length_a   1.000
_cell.length_b   1.000
_cell.length_c   1.000
_cell.angle_alpha   90.00
_cell.angle_beta   90.00
_cell.angle_gamma   90.00
#
_symmetry.space_group_name_H-M   'P 1'
#
loop_
_entity.id
_entity.type
_entity.pdbx_description
1 polymer ?
#
loop_
_entity_poly.entity_id
_entity_poly.type
_entity_poly.pdbx_seq_one_letter_code
_entity_poly.pdbx_strand_id
1 'polypeptide(L)' 'MKYPFHTESKPVVDLEAKTLLKIIQSNGAITNQASEATIKRILARRINRSNYEEKVKVRRD' A
#
# COMPACT_ATOMS: atom_id res chain seq x y z
N MET A 1 2.09 22.78 -28.41
CA MET A 1 0.94 22.76 -27.47
C MET A 1 1.37 22.05 -26.19
N LYS A 2 1.22 22.69 -25.03
CA LYS A 2 1.60 22.13 -23.72
C LYS A 2 0.40 21.32 -23.23
N TYR A 3 0.50 19.99 -23.24
CA TYR A 3 -0.57 19.14 -22.72
C TYR A 3 -0.71 19.38 -21.22
N PRO A 4 -1.90 19.72 -20.71
CA PRO A 4 -2.08 19.82 -19.29
C PRO A 4 -2.07 18.41 -18.69
N PHE A 5 -1.14 18.16 -17.77
CA PHE A 5 -1.07 16.92 -17.00
C PHE A 5 -2.23 16.89 -15.99
N HIS A 6 -3.43 16.56 -16.46
CA HIS A 6 -4.62 16.34 -15.62
C HIS A 6 -4.67 14.92 -15.06
N THR A 7 -3.52 14.34 -14.70
CA THR A 7 -3.52 13.03 -14.03
C THR A 7 -3.83 13.25 -12.56
N GLU A 8 -5.11 13.44 -12.24
CA GLU A 8 -5.56 13.36 -10.86
C GLU A 8 -5.39 11.91 -10.41
N SER A 9 -4.30 11.62 -9.70
CA SER A 9 -4.16 10.33 -9.04
C SER A 9 -5.27 10.25 -7.99
N LYS A 10 -6.36 9.54 -8.27
CA LYS A 10 -7.31 9.16 -7.21
C LYS A 10 -6.59 8.17 -6.31
N PRO A 11 -6.16 8.54 -5.10
CA PRO A 11 -5.65 7.54 -4.18
C PRO A 11 -6.78 6.55 -3.91
N VAL A 12 -6.49 5.25 -4.09
CA VAL A 12 -7.40 4.18 -3.67
C VAL A 12 -7.81 4.47 -2.23
N VAL A 13 -9.10 4.67 -2.05
CA VAL A 13 -9.69 5.40 -0.93
C VAL A 13 -9.48 4.57 0.34
N ASP A 14 -9.15 5.24 1.43
CA ASP A 14 -8.74 4.65 2.71
C ASP A 14 -9.68 3.52 3.22
N LEU A 15 -10.96 3.56 2.82
CA LEU A 15 -11.96 2.54 3.11
C LEU A 15 -11.69 1.20 2.41
N GLU A 16 -11.37 1.21 1.11
CA GLU A 16 -11.12 0.02 0.30
C GLU A 16 -9.83 -0.68 0.75
N ALA A 17 -8.82 0.10 1.12
CA ALA A 17 -7.59 -0.45 1.69
C ALA A 17 -7.84 -1.13 3.06
N LYS A 18 -8.70 -0.54 3.91
CA LYS A 18 -9.05 -1.10 5.22
C LYS A 18 -9.86 -2.39 5.10
N THR A 19 -10.81 -2.47 4.16
CA THR A 19 -11.57 -3.71 3.94
C THR A 19 -10.68 -4.83 3.43
N LEU A 20 -9.77 -4.55 2.51
CA LEU A 20 -8.78 -5.53 2.03
C LEU A 20 -7.86 -6.02 3.15
N LEU A 21 -7.37 -5.13 4.01
CA LEU A 21 -6.57 -5.51 5.17
C LEU A 21 -7.32 -6.42 6.14
N LYS A 22 -8.62 -6.14 6.38
CA LYS A 22 -9.47 -6.96 7.24
C LYS A 22 -9.68 -8.36 6.68
N ILE A 23 -9.85 -8.50 5.36
CA ILE A 23 -10.00 -9.80 4.68
C ILE A 23 -8.72 -10.63 4.80
N ILE A 24 -7.54 -10.01 4.67
CA ILE A 24 -6.25 -10.68 4.89
C ILE A 24 -6.15 -11.20 6.33
N GLN A 25 -6.50 -10.37 7.31
CA GLN A 25 -6.46 -10.77 8.72
C GLN A 25 -7.43 -11.92 9.04
N SER A 26 -8.56 -11.99 8.35
CA SER A 26 -9.52 -13.08 8.48
C SER A 26 -9.21 -14.30 7.59
N ASN A 27 -8.04 -14.34 6.95
CA ASN A 27 -7.61 -15.41 6.04
C ASN A 27 -8.59 -15.66 4.86
N GLY A 28 -9.31 -14.62 4.43
CA GLY A 28 -10.26 -14.70 3.33
C GLY A 28 -9.58 -14.73 1.97
N ALA A 29 -10.15 -15.47 1.02
CA ALA A 29 -9.65 -15.52 -0.35
C ALA A 29 -10.05 -14.25 -1.13
N ILE A 30 -9.09 -13.65 -1.84
CA ILE A 30 -9.30 -12.48 -2.69
C ILE A 30 -9.02 -12.92 -4.12
N THR A 31 -10.06 -12.97 -4.95
CA THR A 31 -9.99 -13.47 -6.34
C THR A 31 -9.81 -12.36 -7.37
N ASN A 32 -9.87 -11.10 -6.96
CA ASN A 32 -9.73 -9.95 -7.84
C ASN A 32 -8.25 -9.52 -7.97
N GLN A 33 -7.70 -9.58 -9.18
CA GLN A 33 -6.32 -9.17 -9.48
C GLN A 33 -5.99 -7.72 -9.09
N ALA A 34 -6.94 -6.78 -9.24
CA ALA A 34 -6.72 -5.39 -8.85
C ALA A 34 -6.58 -5.23 -7.32
N SER A 35 -7.36 -6.01 -6.57
CA SER A 35 -7.28 -6.07 -5.11
C SER A 35 -5.96 -6.71 -4.66
N GLU A 36 -5.52 -7.78 -5.30
CA GLU A 36 -4.20 -8.40 -5.02
C GLU A 36 -3.04 -7.42 -5.26
N ALA A 37 -3.06 -6.68 -6.37
CA ALA A 37 -2.03 -5.69 -6.69
C ALA A 37 -1.98 -4.59 -5.62
N THR A 38 -3.15 -4.14 -5.15
CA THR A 38 -3.27 -3.15 -4.08
C THR A 38 -2.69 -3.68 -2.77
N ILE A 39 -2.96 -4.94 -2.44
CA ILE A 39 -2.44 -5.59 -1.24
C ILE A 39 -0.93 -5.73 -1.28
N LYS A 40 -0.38 -6.26 -2.38
CA LYS A 40 1.07 -6.38 -2.59
C LYS A 40 1.76 -5.02 -2.40
N ARG A 41 1.15 -3.95 -2.93
CA ARG A 41 1.64 -2.58 -2.75
C ARG A 41 1.60 -2.12 -1.27
N ILE A 42 0.53 -2.41 -0.55
CA ILE A 42 0.41 -2.06 0.89
C ILE A 42 1.45 -2.82 1.73
N LEU A 43 1.61 -4.12 1.49
CA LEU A 43 2.59 -4.95 2.18
C LEU A 43 4.02 -4.48 1.92
N ALA A 44 4.36 -4.20 0.65
CA ALA A 44 5.67 -3.66 0.28
C ALA A 44 5.97 -2.32 0.99
N ARG A 45 4.98 -1.42 1.10
CA ARG A 45 5.13 -0.17 1.85
C ARG A 45 5.40 -0.41 3.33
N ARG A 46 4.73 -1.38 3.96
CA ARG A 46 4.92 -1.71 5.38
C ARG A 46 6.33 -2.26 5.65
N ILE A 47 6.81 -3.18 4.81
CA ILE A 47 8.17 -3.74 4.92
C ILE A 47 9.21 -2.63 4.77
N ASN A 48 9.07 -1.77 3.75
CA ASN A 48 10.00 -0.65 3.54
C ASN A 48 10.02 0.33 4.71
N ARG A 49 8.86 0.59 5.35
CA ARG A 49 8.77 1.42 6.55
C ARG A 49 9.51 0.78 7.74
N SER A 50 9.28 -0.52 7.98
CA SER A 50 9.98 -1.27 9.05
C SER A 50 11.49 -1.21 8.86
N ASN A 51 11.98 -1.49 7.65
CA ASN A 51 13.41 -1.47 7.33
C ASN A 51 14.02 -0.05 7.44
N TYR A 52 13.24 0.99 7.14
CA TYR A 52 13.67 2.37 7.32
C TYR A 52 13.78 2.72 8.82
N GLU A 53 12.78 2.35 9.62
CA GLU A 53 12.80 2.56 11.07
C GLU A 53 13.96 1.81 11.75
N GLU A 54 14.28 0.60 11.31
CA GLU A 54 15.44 -0.17 11.76
C GLU A 54 16.77 0.51 11.42
N LYS A 55 16.95 0.95 10.16
CA LYS A 55 18.16 1.71 9.75
C LYS A 55 18.34 3.02 10.52
N VAL A 56 17.25 3.68 10.90
CA VAL A 56 17.30 4.91 11.69
C VAL A 56 17.71 4.64 13.14
N LYS A 57 17.30 3.51 13.73
CA LYS A 57 17.76 3.11 15.08
C LYS A 57 19.26 2.82 15.10
N VAL A 58 19.76 2.01 14.15
CA VAL A 58 21.19 1.67 14.04
C VAL A 58 22.11 2.89 13.89
N ARG A 59 21.61 4.01 13.36
CA ARG A 59 22.39 5.26 13.21
C ARG A 59 22.34 6.19 14.42
N ARG A 60 21.45 5.91 15.38
CA ARG A 60 21.25 6.74 16.58
C ARG A 60 21.95 6.19 17.82
N ASP A 61 22.42 4.95 17.76
CA ASP A 61 23.28 4.30 18.74
C ASP A 61 24.77 4.58 18.43
#